data_AF-A0A387FPD7-F1
#
_entry.id   AF-A0A387FPD7-F1
#
_cell.length_a   1.000
_cell.length_b   1.000
_cell.length_c   1.000
_cell.angle_alpha   90.00
_cell.angle_beta   90.00
_cell.angle_gamma   90.00
#
_symmetry.space_group_name_H-M   'P 1'
#
loop_
_entity.id
_entity.type
_entity.pdbx_description
1 polymer ?
#
loop_
_entity_poly.entity_id
_entity_poly.type
_entity_poly.pdbx_seq_one_letter_code
_entity_poly.pdbx_strand_id
1 'polypeptide(L)'
;MPRGGKHLAMYNFGLHVAPYDSPAVEGFLLREAANFEAAARAQGFIGRSGYDGEPDLPCWGKQVFPRFIEGSGFATAPSSLSLWADIESLMAFTYNGVHADALKHARHWNVKQRWPALVLWWVDAAVIPEWKDGVERLERLHDEGASSVAFSFKQPYAAGGHPTTIDRSRVKEIAAKNAIGQGDLLTHVLTLKA
;
A
#
# COMPACT_ATOMS: atom_id res chain seq x y z
N MET A 1 5.65 28.19 -15.54
CA MET A 1 5.20 26.78 -15.62
C MET A 1 5.84 26.05 -14.45
N PRO A 2 5.10 25.46 -13.50
CA PRO A 2 5.73 24.65 -12.47
C PRO A 2 6.41 23.47 -13.17
N ARG A 3 7.71 23.24 -12.90
CA ARG A 3 8.40 22.03 -13.37
C ARG A 3 7.69 20.84 -12.72
N GLY A 4 7.00 20.03 -13.52
CA GLY A 4 6.15 18.94 -13.04
C GLY A 4 6.95 17.93 -12.23
N GLY A 5 6.67 17.82 -10.94
CA GLY A 5 7.15 16.73 -10.10
C GLY A 5 6.45 15.42 -10.47
N LYS A 6 7.00 14.29 -10.02
CA LYS A 6 6.37 12.96 -10.11
C LYS A 6 6.07 12.46 -8.70
N HIS A 7 4.98 11.73 -8.54
CA HIS A 7 4.67 11.00 -7.32
C HIS A 7 4.67 9.50 -7.61
N LEU A 8 5.01 8.71 -6.60
CA LEU A 8 4.91 7.26 -6.64
C LEU A 8 3.51 6.85 -6.19
N ALA A 9 2.77 6.21 -7.09
CA ALA A 9 1.52 5.55 -6.75
C ALA A 9 1.79 4.10 -6.33
N MET A 10 1.02 3.63 -5.35
CA MET A 10 1.03 2.26 -4.85
C MET A 10 -0.39 1.73 -4.77
N TYR A 11 -0.59 0.53 -5.31
CA TYR A 11 -1.80 -0.26 -5.12
C TYR A 11 -1.42 -1.63 -4.56
N ASN A 12 -2.14 -2.10 -3.54
CA ASN A 12 -2.04 -3.47 -3.04
C ASN A 12 -3.38 -4.18 -3.12
N PHE A 13 -3.33 -5.51 -3.15
CA PHE A 13 -4.51 -6.36 -3.19
C PHE A 13 -4.19 -7.71 -2.56
N GLY A 14 -5.10 -8.19 -1.71
CA GLY A 14 -5.05 -9.51 -1.13
C GLY A 14 -6.43 -10.13 -1.03
N LEU A 15 -6.51 -11.37 -0.55
CA LEU A 15 -7.77 -11.99 -0.16
C LEU A 15 -7.69 -12.39 1.30
N HIS A 16 -8.74 -12.09 2.06
CA HIS A 16 -8.86 -12.59 3.42
C HIS A 16 -9.18 -14.09 3.44
N VAL A 17 -8.82 -14.76 4.53
CA VAL A 17 -9.15 -16.18 4.76
C VAL A 17 -10.64 -16.41 5.08
N ALA A 18 -11.36 -15.35 5.43
CA ALA A 18 -12.77 -15.36 5.84
C ALA A 18 -13.40 -13.96 5.62
N PRO A 19 -14.72 -13.79 5.77
CA PRO A 19 -15.39 -12.48 5.66
C PRO A 19 -14.77 -11.40 6.57
N TYR A 20 -14.88 -10.14 6.16
CA TYR A 20 -14.22 -8.99 6.80
C TYR A 20 -14.57 -8.83 8.29
N ASP A 21 -15.79 -9.18 8.68
CA ASP A 21 -16.31 -9.07 10.06
C ASP A 21 -16.12 -10.35 10.89
N SER A 22 -15.45 -11.37 10.34
CA SER A 22 -15.29 -12.65 11.03
C SER A 22 -14.20 -12.60 12.10
N PRO A 23 -14.31 -13.42 13.17
CA PRO A 23 -13.26 -13.53 14.20
C PRO A 23 -11.88 -13.92 13.66
N ALA A 24 -11.83 -14.59 12.50
CA ALA A 24 -10.58 -15.04 11.87
C ALA A 24 -9.73 -13.88 11.29
N VAL A 25 -10.34 -12.72 11.01
CA VAL A 25 -9.66 -11.53 10.47
C VAL A 25 -9.63 -10.36 11.45
N GLU A 26 -10.15 -10.54 12.66
CA GLU A 26 -10.30 -9.45 13.65
C GLU A 26 -8.95 -8.80 14.01
N GLY A 27 -7.86 -9.56 14.03
CA GLY A 27 -6.51 -9.02 14.26
C GLY A 27 -6.07 -7.99 13.20
N PHE A 28 -6.55 -8.12 11.96
CA PHE A 28 -6.36 -7.14 10.90
C PHE A 28 -7.18 -5.88 11.18
N LEU A 29 -8.47 -6.03 11.47
CA LEU A 29 -9.41 -4.93 11.74
C LEU A 29 -8.90 -4.01 12.84
N LEU A 30 -8.44 -4.59 13.94
CA LEU A 30 -7.96 -3.85 15.10
C LEU A 30 -6.72 -3.00 14.80
N ARG A 31 -5.95 -3.33 13.75
CA ARG A 31 -4.74 -2.60 13.34
C ARG A 31 -4.98 -1.59 12.23
N GLU A 32 -6.09 -1.70 11.50
CA GLU A 32 -6.31 -0.94 10.27
C GLU A 32 -6.23 0.58 10.50
N ALA A 33 -6.96 1.10 11.49
CA ALA A 33 -6.96 2.52 11.79
C ALA A 33 -5.57 3.05 12.18
N ALA A 34 -4.86 2.33 13.06
CA ALA A 34 -3.50 2.69 13.47
C ALA A 34 -2.52 2.64 12.29
N ASN A 35 -2.74 1.72 11.34
CA ASN A 35 -1.93 1.61 10.14
C ASN A 35 -2.15 2.78 9.17
N PHE A 36 -3.40 3.20 8.96
CA PHE A 36 -3.69 4.40 8.14
C PHE A 36 -3.16 5.68 8.80
N GLU A 37 -3.29 5.81 10.11
CA GLU A 37 -2.73 6.93 10.84
C GLU A 37 -1.19 6.95 10.79
N ALA A 38 -0.54 5.78 10.89
CA ALA A 38 0.89 5.67 10.69
C ALA A 38 1.31 6.08 9.27
N ALA A 39 0.53 5.72 8.25
CA ALA A 39 0.77 6.19 6.88
C ALA A 39 0.66 7.72 6.80
N ALA A 40 -0.41 8.31 7.36
CA ALA A 40 -0.64 9.75 7.37
C ALA A 40 0.48 10.55 8.04
N ARG A 41 1.09 9.98 9.10
CA ARG A 41 2.25 10.57 9.80
C ARG A 41 3.60 10.29 9.14
N ALA A 42 3.66 9.40 8.14
CA ALA A 42 4.91 8.97 7.54
C ALA A 42 5.50 10.05 6.62
N GLN A 43 6.82 10.20 6.63
CA GLN A 43 7.51 11.09 5.72
C GLN A 43 7.26 10.71 4.26
N GLY A 44 6.90 11.69 3.44
CA GLY A 44 6.64 11.51 2.02
C GLY A 44 5.32 10.82 1.70
N PHE A 45 4.44 10.59 2.67
CA PHE A 45 3.04 10.28 2.38
C PHE A 45 2.33 11.51 1.82
N ILE A 46 1.58 11.33 0.73
CA ILE A 46 0.85 12.42 0.06
C ILE A 46 -0.65 12.27 0.27
N GLY A 47 -1.15 11.04 0.21
CA GLY A 47 -2.56 10.74 0.41
C GLY A 47 -2.91 9.32 0.04
N ARG A 48 -4.14 8.91 0.36
CA ARG A 48 -4.74 7.65 -0.06
C ARG A 48 -6.16 7.88 -0.57
N SER A 49 -6.64 6.97 -1.41
CA SER A 49 -8.07 6.88 -1.67
C SER A 49 -8.79 6.46 -0.40
N GLY A 50 -9.95 7.06 -0.16
CA GLY A 50 -10.96 6.48 0.73
C GLY A 50 -11.68 5.31 0.07
N TYR A 51 -12.62 4.75 0.81
CA TYR A 51 -13.56 3.75 0.34
C TYR A 51 -14.95 4.36 0.12
N ASP A 52 -15.82 3.65 -0.61
CA ASP A 52 -17.21 4.08 -0.76
C ASP A 52 -17.91 4.15 0.60
N GLY A 53 -18.56 5.27 0.90
CA GLY A 53 -19.20 5.53 2.19
C GLY A 53 -18.27 5.92 3.35
N GLU A 54 -16.94 6.03 3.15
CA GLU A 54 -16.02 6.55 4.16
C GLU A 54 -16.19 8.08 4.30
N PRO A 55 -16.48 8.61 5.50
CA PRO A 55 -16.62 10.04 5.70
C PRO A 55 -15.28 10.76 5.54
N ASP A 56 -15.33 12.00 5.07
CA ASP A 56 -14.20 12.95 5.04
C ASP A 56 -12.97 12.54 4.19
N LEU A 57 -13.03 11.42 3.46
CA LEU A 57 -11.95 10.96 2.58
C LEU A 57 -12.49 10.62 1.18
N PRO A 58 -12.10 11.36 0.13
CA PRO A 58 -12.62 11.11 -1.21
C PRO A 58 -12.14 9.78 -1.77
N CYS A 59 -13.06 9.05 -2.40
CA CYS A 59 -12.74 7.86 -3.17
C CYS A 59 -12.20 8.25 -4.56
N TRP A 60 -11.05 7.70 -4.95
CA TRP A 60 -10.43 7.98 -6.24
C TRP A 60 -11.01 7.06 -7.32
N GLY A 61 -12.19 7.43 -7.82
CA GLY A 61 -12.99 6.62 -8.74
C GLY A 61 -13.69 5.45 -8.04
N LYS A 62 -14.42 4.63 -8.79
CA LYS A 62 -15.12 3.46 -8.23
C LYS A 62 -14.12 2.38 -7.85
N GLN A 63 -14.20 1.86 -6.62
CA GLN A 63 -13.37 0.72 -6.21
C GLN A 63 -13.70 -0.51 -7.08
N VAL A 64 -12.65 -1.08 -7.65
CA VAL A 64 -12.66 -2.29 -8.46
C VAL A 64 -11.51 -3.20 -8.02
N PHE A 65 -11.59 -4.47 -8.36
CA PHE A 65 -10.62 -5.49 -7.94
C PHE A 65 -10.05 -6.20 -9.18
N PRO A 66 -8.79 -6.67 -9.11
CA PRO A 66 -8.23 -7.48 -10.17
C PRO A 66 -8.98 -8.80 -10.31
N ARG A 67 -8.91 -9.38 -11.50
CA ARG A 67 -9.50 -10.69 -11.85
C ARG A 67 -9.06 -11.83 -10.92
N PHE A 68 -8.02 -11.63 -10.12
CA PHE A 68 -7.59 -12.56 -9.07
C PHE A 68 -8.64 -12.81 -7.98
N ILE A 69 -9.66 -11.95 -7.85
CA ILE A 69 -10.80 -12.18 -6.95
C ILE A 69 -11.79 -13.22 -7.51
N GLU A 70 -11.79 -13.48 -8.82
CA GLU A 70 -12.72 -14.40 -9.46
C GLU A 70 -12.56 -15.82 -8.91
N GLY A 71 -13.69 -16.48 -8.62
CA GLY A 71 -13.71 -17.82 -8.04
C GLY A 71 -13.34 -17.88 -6.55
N SER A 72 -13.02 -16.77 -5.90
CA SER A 72 -12.73 -16.73 -4.46
C SER A 72 -13.96 -16.85 -3.56
N GLY A 73 -15.16 -16.55 -4.10
CA GLY A 73 -16.40 -16.45 -3.34
C GLY A 73 -16.58 -15.11 -2.62
N PHE A 74 -15.63 -14.19 -2.70
CA PHE A 74 -15.74 -12.84 -2.13
C PHE A 74 -16.16 -11.81 -3.18
N ALA A 75 -17.04 -10.89 -2.80
CA ALA A 75 -17.41 -9.73 -3.63
C ALA A 75 -16.48 -8.53 -3.44
N THR A 76 -15.75 -8.49 -2.32
CA THR A 76 -14.81 -7.42 -1.95
C THR A 76 -13.53 -8.02 -1.36
N ALA A 77 -12.46 -7.23 -1.31
CA ALA A 77 -11.15 -7.68 -0.90
C ALA A 77 -10.32 -6.56 -0.26
N PRO A 78 -9.41 -6.87 0.68
CA PRO A 78 -8.49 -5.89 1.25
C PRO A 78 -7.60 -5.32 0.14
N SER A 79 -7.67 -4.00 -0.04
CA SER A 79 -6.87 -3.26 -1.01
C SER A 79 -6.74 -1.81 -0.61
N SER A 80 -5.68 -1.14 -1.02
CA SER A 80 -5.41 0.26 -0.72
C SER A 80 -4.71 0.90 -1.90
N LEU A 81 -5.02 2.18 -2.15
CA LEU A 81 -4.42 3.00 -3.19
C LEU A 81 -3.86 4.28 -2.54
N SER A 82 -2.58 4.57 -2.75
CA SER A 82 -1.91 5.71 -2.12
C SER A 82 -0.85 6.36 -3.00
N LEU A 83 -0.54 7.63 -2.70
CA LEU A 83 0.51 8.43 -3.32
C LEU A 83 1.60 8.76 -2.30
N TRP A 84 2.84 8.70 -2.79
CA TRP A 84 4.07 8.91 -2.04
C TRP A 84 5.04 9.78 -2.82
N ALA A 85 5.92 10.49 -2.12
CA ALA A 85 6.95 11.32 -2.73
C ALA A 85 7.97 10.47 -3.51
N ASP A 86 8.34 9.31 -2.97
CA ASP A 86 9.33 8.40 -3.55
C ASP A 86 9.24 6.98 -2.99
N ILE A 87 10.09 6.08 -3.54
CA ILE A 87 10.14 4.66 -3.22
C ILE A 87 10.67 4.46 -1.80
N GLU A 88 11.66 5.24 -1.39
CA GLU A 88 12.30 5.14 -0.08
C GLU A 88 11.31 5.45 1.05
N SER A 89 10.50 6.50 0.91
CA SER A 89 9.44 6.88 1.84
C SER A 89 8.40 5.77 2.03
N LEU A 90 7.85 5.25 0.93
CA LEU A 90 6.89 4.16 0.98
C LEU A 90 7.51 2.88 1.58
N MET A 91 8.75 2.56 1.22
CA MET A 91 9.44 1.38 1.74
C MET A 91 9.71 1.49 3.26
N ALA A 92 10.08 2.69 3.72
CA ALA A 92 10.31 2.96 5.14
C ALA A 92 9.03 2.77 5.95
N PHE A 93 7.88 3.23 5.46
CA PHE A 93 6.58 2.92 6.06
C PHE A 93 6.26 1.43 6.02
N THR A 94 6.40 0.80 4.84
CA THR A 94 5.96 -0.59 4.60
C THR A 94 6.66 -1.60 5.52
N TYR A 95 7.95 -1.44 5.78
CA TYR A 95 8.75 -2.45 6.49
C TYR A 95 9.23 -2.05 7.88
N ASN A 96 8.70 -0.97 8.46
CA ASN A 96 9.01 -0.56 9.85
C ASN A 96 7.75 -0.22 10.65
N GLY A 97 7.88 -0.16 11.97
CA GLY A 97 6.83 0.31 12.88
C GLY A 97 5.52 -0.48 12.77
N VAL A 98 4.41 0.26 12.71
CA VAL A 98 3.04 -0.27 12.77
C VAL A 98 2.75 -1.24 11.62
N HIS A 99 3.08 -0.88 10.37
CA HIS A 99 2.80 -1.76 9.23
C HIS A 99 3.66 -3.03 9.26
N ALA A 100 4.91 -2.93 9.73
CA ALA A 100 5.76 -4.11 9.90
C ALA A 100 5.20 -5.10 10.94
N ASP A 101 4.54 -4.60 11.99
CA ASP A 101 3.82 -5.46 12.93
C ASP A 101 2.68 -6.22 12.23
N ALA A 102 1.81 -5.50 11.52
CA ALA A 102 0.72 -6.11 10.75
C ALA A 102 1.24 -7.17 9.75
N LEU A 103 2.35 -6.92 9.06
CA LEU A 103 2.96 -7.87 8.12
C LEU A 103 3.42 -9.18 8.78
N LYS A 104 3.84 -9.16 10.06
CA LYS A 104 4.22 -10.40 10.78
C LYS A 104 3.03 -11.34 10.96
N HIS A 105 1.83 -10.77 11.09
CA HIS A 105 0.59 -11.48 11.34
C HIS A 105 -0.24 -11.73 10.07
N ALA A 106 0.09 -11.06 8.97
CA ALA A 106 -0.68 -11.08 7.71
C ALA A 106 -1.07 -12.48 7.21
N ARG A 107 -0.25 -13.51 7.45
CA ARG A 107 -0.54 -14.90 7.05
C ARG A 107 -1.73 -15.54 7.79
N HIS A 108 -2.13 -15.00 8.95
CA HIS A 108 -3.29 -15.48 9.70
C HIS A 108 -4.59 -14.98 9.07
N TRP A 109 -4.56 -13.77 8.48
CA TRP A 109 -5.74 -13.10 7.97
C TRP A 109 -5.88 -13.18 6.46
N ASN A 110 -4.78 -13.43 5.73
CA ASN A 110 -4.75 -13.43 4.28
C ASN A 110 -4.42 -14.79 3.67
N VAL A 111 -5.08 -15.11 2.56
CA VAL A 111 -4.72 -16.22 1.70
C VAL A 111 -3.34 -15.98 1.12
N LYS A 112 -2.55 -17.05 1.02
CA LYS A 112 -1.28 -17.02 0.29
C LYS A 112 -1.54 -16.74 -1.19
N GLN A 113 -1.35 -15.49 -1.58
CA GLN A 113 -1.53 -15.04 -2.96
C GLN A 113 -0.53 -15.68 -3.93
N ARG A 114 -1.00 -15.89 -5.17
CA ARG A 114 -0.20 -16.34 -6.32
C ARG A 114 0.14 -15.20 -7.29
N TRP A 115 -0.31 -13.99 -6.99
CA TRP A 115 -0.06 -12.75 -7.72
C TRP A 115 0.86 -11.82 -6.91
N PRO A 116 1.36 -10.71 -7.51
CA PRO A 116 2.14 -9.71 -6.78
C PRO A 116 1.36 -9.09 -5.62
N ALA A 117 1.99 -8.90 -4.46
CA ALA A 117 1.34 -8.30 -3.30
C ALA A 117 0.95 -6.83 -3.49
N LEU A 118 1.69 -6.13 -4.34
CA LEU A 118 1.54 -4.71 -4.62
C LEU A 118 2.14 -4.39 -5.98
N VAL A 119 1.72 -3.26 -6.54
CA VAL A 119 2.30 -2.62 -7.72
C VAL A 119 2.61 -1.16 -7.43
N LEU A 120 3.68 -0.67 -8.03
CA LEU A 120 4.19 0.68 -7.98
C LEU A 120 4.29 1.26 -9.38
N TRP A 121 4.01 2.54 -9.53
CA TRP A 121 4.23 3.28 -10.78
C TRP A 121 4.35 4.78 -10.51
N TRP A 122 4.95 5.51 -11.44
CA TRP A 122 5.06 6.97 -11.33
C TRP A 122 3.92 7.67 -12.05
N VAL A 123 3.37 8.71 -11.40
CA VAL A 123 2.37 9.62 -11.98
C VAL A 123 2.88 11.06 -11.91
N ASP A 124 2.36 11.94 -12.77
CA ASP A 124 2.61 13.38 -12.62
C ASP A 124 2.03 13.88 -11.30
N ALA A 125 2.70 14.84 -10.66
CA ALA A 125 2.32 15.33 -9.33
C ALA A 125 0.90 15.94 -9.27
N ALA A 126 0.35 16.34 -10.42
CA ALA A 126 -1.01 16.85 -10.55
C ALA A 126 -2.07 15.75 -10.80
N VAL A 127 -1.65 14.50 -10.95
CA VAL A 127 -2.53 13.37 -11.26
C VAL A 127 -2.83 12.58 -9.99
N ILE A 128 -4.12 12.38 -9.74
CA ILE A 128 -4.63 11.43 -8.74
C ILE A 128 -5.02 10.14 -9.47
N PRO A 129 -4.41 8.98 -9.16
CA PRO A 129 -4.76 7.72 -9.80
C PRO A 129 -6.13 7.24 -9.32
N GLU A 130 -6.83 6.46 -10.14
CA GLU A 130 -8.07 5.80 -9.73
C GLU A 130 -7.85 4.32 -9.35
N TRP A 131 -8.83 3.68 -8.72
CA TRP A 131 -8.74 2.24 -8.42
C TRP A 131 -8.49 1.36 -9.65
N LYS A 132 -9.11 1.69 -10.79
CA LYS A 132 -8.90 0.97 -12.06
C LYS A 132 -7.44 1.01 -12.52
N ASP A 133 -6.74 2.13 -12.27
CA ASP A 133 -5.33 2.29 -12.61
C ASP A 133 -4.44 1.31 -11.84
N GLY A 134 -4.75 1.10 -10.55
CA GLY A 134 -4.05 0.14 -9.70
C GLY A 134 -4.29 -1.30 -10.13
N VAL A 135 -5.56 -1.64 -10.43
CA VAL A 135 -5.95 -2.96 -10.92
C VAL A 135 -5.24 -3.32 -12.22
N GLU A 136 -5.33 -2.46 -13.23
CA GLU A 136 -4.71 -2.69 -14.54
C GLU A 136 -3.20 -2.90 -14.41
N ARG A 137 -2.53 -2.12 -13.56
CA ARG A 137 -1.08 -2.24 -13.36
C ARG A 137 -0.69 -3.47 -12.59
N LEU A 138 -1.48 -3.90 -11.61
CA LEU A 138 -1.19 -5.10 -10.84
C LEU A 138 -1.31 -6.36 -11.71
N GLU A 139 -2.35 -6.41 -12.54
CA GLU A 139 -2.53 -7.48 -13.51
C GLU A 139 -1.41 -7.47 -14.56
N ARG A 140 -1.03 -6.28 -15.05
CA ARG A 140 0.09 -6.15 -15.97
C ARG A 140 1.40 -6.63 -15.36
N LEU A 141 1.68 -6.26 -14.11
CA LEU A 141 2.88 -6.73 -13.40
C LEU A 141 2.89 -8.26 -13.26
N HIS A 142 1.72 -8.87 -13.06
CA HIS A 142 1.57 -10.32 -13.02
C HIS A 142 1.83 -10.96 -14.39
N ASP A 143 1.24 -10.41 -15.45
CA ASP A 143 1.24 -11.02 -16.80
C ASP A 143 2.53 -10.79 -17.57
N GLU A 144 3.06 -9.57 -17.49
CA GLU A 144 4.19 -9.09 -18.31
C GLU A 144 5.49 -8.96 -17.50
N GLY A 145 5.40 -8.98 -16.17
CA GLY A 145 6.54 -8.71 -15.29
C GLY A 145 6.82 -7.21 -15.11
N ALA A 146 7.93 -6.90 -14.45
CA ALA A 146 8.22 -5.53 -14.00
C ALA A 146 8.75 -4.63 -15.13
N SER A 147 8.17 -3.44 -15.25
CA SER A 147 8.55 -2.41 -16.21
C SER A 147 8.34 -1.01 -15.61
N SER A 148 8.74 0.04 -16.33
CA SER A 148 8.58 1.43 -15.88
C SER A 148 7.11 1.84 -15.64
N VAL A 149 6.15 1.14 -16.25
CA VAL A 149 4.71 1.41 -16.11
C VAL A 149 4.05 0.64 -14.95
N ALA A 150 4.66 -0.46 -14.50
CA ALA A 150 4.18 -1.29 -13.41
C ALA A 150 5.34 -2.11 -12.82
N PHE A 151 5.71 -1.86 -11.57
CA PHE A 151 6.84 -2.53 -10.92
C PHE A 151 6.60 -2.78 -9.43
N SER A 152 7.59 -3.36 -8.74
CA SER A 152 7.56 -3.57 -7.29
C SER A 152 8.91 -3.22 -6.67
N PHE A 153 9.01 -3.26 -5.34
CA PHE A 153 10.29 -3.07 -4.65
C PHE A 153 11.40 -4.03 -5.09
N LYS A 154 11.06 -5.20 -5.65
CA LYS A 154 12.05 -6.18 -6.12
C LYS A 154 12.79 -5.72 -7.38
N GLN A 155 12.12 -4.96 -8.24
CA GLN A 155 12.66 -4.43 -9.49
C GLN A 155 12.18 -2.97 -9.64
N PRO A 156 12.77 -2.03 -8.90
CA PRO A 156 12.31 -0.66 -8.86
C PRO A 156 12.72 0.11 -10.12
N TYR A 157 11.88 1.05 -10.54
CA TYR A 157 12.16 1.99 -11.62
C TYR A 157 12.13 3.41 -11.08
N ALA A 158 13.02 4.28 -11.57
CA ALA A 158 13.00 5.70 -11.24
C ALA A 158 11.89 6.43 -12.01
N ALA A 159 11.58 7.66 -11.61
CA ALA A 159 10.57 8.50 -12.25
C ALA A 159 10.83 8.78 -13.75
N GLY A 160 12.10 8.68 -14.19
CA GLY A 160 12.51 8.75 -15.59
C GLY A 160 12.32 7.45 -16.39
N GLY A 161 11.80 6.38 -15.76
CA GLY A 161 11.48 5.12 -16.42
C GLY A 161 12.64 4.15 -16.60
N HIS A 162 13.83 4.44 -16.04
CA HIS A 162 14.95 3.49 -16.03
C HIS A 162 14.95 2.65 -14.74
N PRO A 163 15.45 1.40 -14.76
CA PRO A 163 15.71 0.64 -13.54
C PRO A 163 16.57 1.45 -12.56
N THR A 164 16.33 1.26 -11.27
CA THR A 164 17.09 1.94 -10.21
C THR A 164 17.41 0.98 -9.06
N THR A 165 18.06 1.48 -8.02
CA THR A 165 18.24 0.78 -6.75
C THR A 165 17.68 1.65 -5.64
N ILE A 166 16.99 1.04 -4.68
CA ILE A 166 16.42 1.75 -3.53
C ILE A 166 17.56 2.13 -2.59
N ASP A 167 17.64 3.41 -2.22
CA ASP A 167 18.63 3.90 -1.27
C ASP A 167 18.28 3.43 0.16
N ARG A 168 18.97 2.39 0.61
CA ARG A 168 18.74 1.78 1.93
C ARG A 168 19.16 2.67 3.10
N SER A 169 20.10 3.59 2.90
CA SER A 169 20.50 4.54 3.94
C SER A 169 19.38 5.56 4.14
N ARG A 170 18.83 6.10 3.05
CA ARG A 170 17.67 6.99 3.08
C ARG A 170 16.43 6.33 3.69
N VAL A 171 16.16 5.06 3.35
CA VAL A 171 15.07 4.28 4.00
C VAL A 171 15.25 4.23 5.51
N LYS A 172 16.46 3.97 6.02
CA LYS A 172 16.73 3.91 7.46
C LYS A 172 16.54 5.26 8.14
N GLU A 173 17.01 6.33 7.53
CA GLU A 173 16.84 7.70 8.04
C GLU A 173 15.36 8.08 8.12
N ILE A 174 14.58 7.77 7.08
CA ILE A 174 13.14 8.03 7.06
C ILE A 174 12.44 7.18 8.12
N ALA A 175 12.78 5.90 8.25
CA ALA A 175 12.19 5.03 9.26
C ALA A 175 12.45 5.54 10.69
N ALA A 176 13.66 6.05 10.96
CA ALA A 176 13.98 6.66 12.25
C ALA A 176 13.14 7.92 12.53
N LYS A 177 12.91 8.77 11.52
CA LYS A 177 12.03 9.94 11.63
C LYS A 177 10.57 9.55 11.88
N ASN A 178 10.07 8.55 11.15
CA ASN A 178 8.71 8.04 11.33
C ASN A 178 8.51 7.50 12.76
N ALA A 179 9.49 6.78 13.31
CA ALA A 179 9.42 6.20 14.64
C ALA A 179 9.19 7.24 15.75
N ILE A 180 9.71 8.46 15.60
CA ILE A 180 9.52 9.56 16.57
C ILE A 180 8.04 9.96 16.68
N GLY A 181 7.30 9.97 15.57
CA GLY A 181 5.89 10.41 15.51
C GLY A 181 4.85 9.29 15.62
N GLN A 182 5.28 8.03 15.73
CA GLN A 182 4.42 6.85 15.65
C GLN A 182 4.57 5.89 16.84
N GLY A 183 5.32 6.28 17.88
CA GLY A 183 5.58 5.43 19.04
C GLY A 183 4.33 5.06 19.85
N ASP A 184 3.37 5.98 19.92
CA ASP A 184 2.03 5.76 20.51
C ASP A 184 1.25 4.68 19.75
N LEU A 185 1.20 4.79 18.41
CA LEU A 185 0.52 3.82 17.54
C LEU A 185 1.18 2.45 17.64
N LEU A 186 2.52 2.40 17.63
CA LEU A 186 3.25 1.16 17.76
C LEU A 186 2.99 0.49 19.12
N THR A 187 3.00 1.27 20.20
CA THR A 187 2.68 0.76 21.55
C THR A 187 1.26 0.19 21.57
N HIS A 188 0.29 0.88 20.96
CA HIS A 188 -1.07 0.38 20.85
C HIS A 188 -1.14 -0.96 20.11
N VAL A 189 -0.59 -1.06 18.90
CA VAL A 189 -0.75 -2.29 18.09
C VAL A 189 -0.03 -3.51 18.69
N LEU A 190 1.04 -3.31 19.46
CA LEU A 190 1.74 -4.39 20.16
C LEU A 190 0.93 -5.00 21.31
N THR A 191 -0.14 -4.34 21.77
CA THR A 191 -1.08 -4.90 22.75
C THR A 191 -2.20 -5.72 22.12
N LEU A 192 -2.37 -5.65 20.79
CA LEU A 192 -3.46 -6.29 20.07
C LEU A 192 -3.15 -7.76 19.79
N LYS A 193 -4.19 -8.59 19.84
CA LYS A 193 -4.10 -10.00 19.43
C LYS A 193 -3.63 -10.15 17.98
N ALA A 194 -3.01 -11.29 17.69
CA ALA A 194 -2.48 -11.64 16.38
C ALA A 194 -3.54 -11.89 15.30
#